data_AF-A0A954A8L1-F1
#
_entry.id   AF-A0A954A8L1-F1
#
_cell.length_a   1.000
_cell.length_b   1.000
_cell.length_c   1.000
_cell.angle_alpha   90.00
_cell.angle_beta   90.00
_cell.angle_gamma   90.00
#
_symmetry.space_group_name_H-M   'P 1'
#
loop_
_entity.id
_entity.type
_entity.pdbx_description
1 polymer ?
#
loop_
_entity_poly.entity_id
_entity_poly.type
_entity_poly.pdbx_seq_one_letter_code
_entity_poly.pdbx_strand_id
1 'polypeptide(L)'
;IFLAYEGFELIANTAEDVRDPKRTLPRALYICVGFVIVLYVLVAWVAVGSLSVDRIASAKDYALAEAARPFLGQTGFTLIAAAALLSTFSAINATLYGSARLSYSIAKEGELPAILEKKVWNEPIEGLVITAVLALLLASLGDLSSISMMGSAGFLLIFGAVNAAHVRLAAKTGGGRWIAVTGVAACVAALVALIGQTFESHPGRVLVLLGMIATSFIVELVYREYRGHEFRLGRREAEHDD
;
A
#
# COMPACT_ATOMS: atom_id res chain seq x y z
N ILE A 1 -4.76 2.35 11.51
CA ILE A 1 -5.25 0.94 11.42
C ILE A 1 -5.34 0.46 9.98
N PHE A 2 -5.98 1.21 9.05
CA PHE A 2 -6.10 0.79 7.65
C PHE A 2 -4.75 0.36 7.02
N LEU A 3 -3.72 1.21 7.14
CA LEU A 3 -2.38 0.90 6.62
C LEU A 3 -1.78 -0.42 7.17
N ALA A 4 -2.18 -0.87 8.36
CA ALA A 4 -1.65 -2.14 8.90
C ALA A 4 -2.16 -3.36 8.10
N TYR A 5 -3.28 -3.23 7.38
CA TYR A 5 -3.81 -4.28 6.50
C TYR A 5 -3.36 -4.12 5.04
N GLU A 6 -2.52 -3.13 4.75
CA GLU A 6 -1.90 -2.96 3.44
C GLU A 6 -0.89 -4.08 3.17
N GLY A 7 -0.65 -4.36 1.90
CA GLY A 7 0.43 -5.23 1.45
C GLY A 7 -0.04 -6.51 0.75
N PHE A 8 -1.32 -6.88 0.88
CA PHE A 8 -1.86 -8.06 0.21
C PHE A 8 -1.91 -7.88 -1.32
N GLU A 9 -2.05 -6.65 -1.78
CA GLU A 9 -2.14 -6.28 -3.19
C GLU A 9 -0.80 -6.49 -3.93
N LEU A 10 0.34 -6.48 -3.23
CA LEU A 10 1.64 -6.78 -3.85
C LEU A 10 1.68 -8.19 -4.43
N ILE A 11 0.89 -9.12 -3.90
CA ILE A 11 0.76 -10.48 -4.43
C ILE A 11 0.30 -10.46 -5.89
N ALA A 12 -0.53 -9.48 -6.26
CA ALA A 12 -0.99 -9.31 -7.64
C ALA A 12 0.10 -8.74 -8.57
N ASN A 13 1.04 -7.94 -8.05
CA ASN A 13 2.14 -7.38 -8.84
C ASN A 13 3.13 -8.46 -9.31
N THR A 14 3.15 -9.62 -8.64
CA THR A 14 3.98 -10.77 -9.00
C THR A 14 3.20 -11.87 -9.71
N ALA A 15 2.00 -11.57 -10.22
CA ALA A 15 1.13 -12.56 -10.86
C ALA A 15 1.79 -13.33 -12.02
N GLU A 16 2.70 -12.68 -12.75
CA GLU A 16 3.43 -13.27 -13.88
C GLU A 16 4.43 -14.35 -13.45
N ASP A 17 4.93 -14.29 -12.21
CA ASP A 17 5.91 -15.25 -11.68
C ASP A 17 5.25 -16.43 -10.93
N VAL A 18 3.93 -16.37 -10.72
CA VAL A 18 3.20 -17.35 -9.90
C VAL A 18 2.77 -18.55 -10.74
N ARG A 19 2.99 -19.76 -10.21
CA ARG A 19 2.47 -21.00 -10.82
C ARG A 19 0.95 -21.07 -10.67
N ASP A 20 0.25 -21.25 -11.80
CA ASP A 20 -1.23 -21.25 -11.90
C ASP A 20 -1.89 -20.05 -11.21
N PRO A 21 -1.72 -18.82 -11.75
CA PRO A 21 -2.19 -17.60 -11.11
C PRO A 21 -3.71 -17.59 -10.85
N LYS A 22 -4.48 -18.24 -11.75
CA LYS A 22 -5.95 -18.29 -11.69
C LYS A 22 -6.46 -18.97 -10.43
N ARG A 23 -5.71 -19.94 -9.88
CA ARG A 23 -6.07 -20.65 -8.64
C ARG A 23 -5.28 -20.16 -7.43
N THR A 24 -4.00 -19.84 -7.63
CA THR A 24 -3.09 -19.50 -6.53
C THR A 24 -3.36 -18.10 -5.99
N LEU A 25 -3.56 -17.09 -6.86
CA LEU A 25 -3.75 -15.70 -6.41
C LEU A 25 -5.00 -15.52 -5.53
N PRO A 26 -6.20 -15.98 -5.93
CA PRO A 26 -7.39 -15.79 -5.10
C PRO A 26 -7.25 -16.46 -3.73
N ARG A 27 -6.68 -17.67 -3.69
CA ARG A 27 -6.46 -18.40 -2.43
C ARG A 27 -5.47 -17.67 -1.53
N ALA A 28 -4.35 -17.21 -2.10
CA ALA A 28 -3.35 -16.46 -1.35
C ALA A 28 -3.95 -15.20 -0.72
N LEU A 29 -4.72 -14.43 -1.49
CA LEU A 29 -5.39 -13.21 -1.04
C LEU A 29 -6.39 -13.47 0.10
N TYR A 30 -7.28 -14.46 -0.04
CA TYR A 30 -8.26 -14.75 1.02
C TYR A 30 -7.61 -15.31 2.30
N ILE A 31 -6.62 -16.20 2.14
CA ILE A 31 -5.94 -16.80 3.29
C ILE A 31 -5.11 -15.75 4.03
N CYS A 32 -4.37 -14.89 3.32
CA CYS A 32 -3.52 -13.90 3.98
C CYS A 32 -4.36 -12.87 4.75
N VAL A 33 -5.43 -12.33 4.14
CA VAL A 33 -6.30 -11.36 4.79
C VAL A 33 -7.01 -11.98 5.99
N GLY A 34 -7.59 -13.18 5.84
CA GLY A 34 -8.26 -13.87 6.93
C GLY A 34 -7.32 -14.17 8.10
N PHE A 35 -6.10 -14.64 7.80
CA PHE A 35 -5.08 -14.91 8.81
C PHE A 35 -4.65 -13.63 9.55
N VAL A 36 -4.38 -12.54 8.83
CA VAL A 36 -3.96 -11.26 9.43
C VAL A 36 -5.06 -10.68 10.34
N ILE A 37 -6.34 -10.78 9.95
CA ILE A 37 -7.45 -10.35 10.80
C ILE A 37 -7.43 -11.09 12.13
N VAL A 38 -7.34 -12.42 12.10
CA VAL A 38 -7.29 -13.24 13.33
C VAL A 38 -6.07 -12.88 14.17
N LEU A 39 -4.91 -12.77 13.52
CA LEU A 39 -3.65 -12.42 14.19
C LEU A 39 -3.74 -11.06 14.89
N TYR A 40 -4.28 -10.05 14.23
CA TYR A 40 -4.37 -8.69 14.79
C TYR A 40 -5.35 -8.61 15.96
N VAL A 41 -6.46 -9.36 15.91
CA VAL A 41 -7.38 -9.48 17.05
C VAL A 41 -6.68 -10.13 18.25
N LEU A 42 -5.93 -11.22 18.03
CA LEU A 42 -5.18 -11.90 19.08
C LEU A 42 -4.09 -10.99 19.68
N VAL A 43 -3.35 -10.28 18.83
CA VAL A 43 -2.31 -9.35 19.27
C VAL A 43 -2.91 -8.20 20.08
N ALA A 44 -4.02 -7.61 19.63
CA ALA A 44 -4.72 -6.56 20.37
C ALA A 44 -5.23 -7.07 21.72
N TRP A 45 -5.81 -8.29 21.76
CA TRP A 45 -6.24 -8.93 23.00
C TRP A 45 -5.07 -9.05 23.98
N VAL A 46 -3.94 -9.61 23.54
CA VAL A 46 -2.76 -9.77 24.39
C VAL A 46 -2.26 -8.40 24.87
N ALA A 47 -2.12 -7.42 23.99
CA ALA A 47 -1.62 -6.09 24.38
C ALA A 47 -2.50 -5.41 25.45
N VAL A 48 -3.82 -5.39 25.24
CA VAL A 48 -4.78 -4.77 26.18
C VAL A 48 -4.91 -5.58 27.48
N GLY A 49 -4.78 -6.91 27.42
CA GLY A 49 -4.78 -7.76 28.61
C GLY A 49 -3.50 -7.66 29.46
N SER A 50 -2.41 -7.15 28.89
CA SER A 50 -1.08 -7.18 29.51
C SER A 50 -0.59 -5.82 30.02
N LEU A 51 -1.11 -4.73 29.47
CA LEU A 51 -0.70 -3.37 29.79
C LEU A 51 -1.92 -2.50 30.12
N SER A 52 -1.75 -1.54 31.03
CA SER A 52 -2.74 -0.48 31.21
C SER A 52 -2.79 0.43 29.99
N VAL A 53 -3.93 1.10 29.78
CA VAL A 53 -4.13 2.03 28.65
C VAL A 53 -3.05 3.12 28.63
N ASP A 54 -2.70 3.68 29.79
CA ASP A 54 -1.64 4.70 29.90
C ASP A 54 -0.28 4.16 29.46
N ARG A 55 0.04 2.90 29.80
CA ARG A 55 1.29 2.26 29.39
C ARG A 55 1.32 2.03 27.88
N ILE A 56 0.22 1.55 27.30
CA ILE A 56 0.08 1.41 25.84
C ILE A 56 0.27 2.78 25.16
N ALA A 57 -0.36 3.83 25.67
CA ALA A 57 -0.25 5.18 25.11
C ALA A 57 1.19 5.73 25.21
N SER A 58 1.86 5.52 26.34
CA SER A 58 3.26 5.95 26.54
C SER A 58 4.25 5.20 25.65
N ALA A 59 3.96 3.93 25.34
CA ALA A 59 4.81 3.05 24.53
C ALA A 59 4.26 2.86 23.11
N LYS A 60 3.44 3.78 22.60
CA LYS A 60 2.68 3.62 21.33
C LYS A 60 3.53 3.17 20.13
N ASP A 61 4.79 3.59 20.06
CA ASP A 61 5.70 3.31 18.94
C ASP A 61 6.30 1.89 19.00
N TYR A 62 6.24 1.23 20.17
CA TYR A 62 6.79 -0.11 20.41
C TYR A 62 5.90 -0.94 21.36
N ALA A 63 4.60 -0.71 21.33
CA ALA A 63 3.65 -1.22 22.33
C ALA A 63 3.65 -2.76 22.42
N LEU A 64 3.92 -3.45 21.31
CA LEU A 64 4.01 -4.91 21.28
C LEU A 64 5.25 -5.45 22.00
N ALA A 65 6.39 -4.78 21.84
CA ALA A 65 7.61 -5.14 22.59
C ALA A 65 7.41 -4.86 24.09
N GLU A 66 6.75 -3.75 24.43
CA GLU A 66 6.40 -3.43 25.81
C GLU A 66 5.43 -4.46 26.41
N ALA A 67 4.46 -4.93 25.63
CA ALA A 67 3.49 -5.95 26.06
C ALA A 67 4.13 -7.32 26.35
N ALA A 68 5.35 -7.57 25.85
CA ALA A 68 6.10 -8.79 26.16
C ALA A 68 6.84 -8.72 27.50
N ARG A 69 7.11 -7.52 28.04
CA ARG A 69 7.86 -7.35 29.30
C ARG A 69 7.19 -8.05 30.50
N PRO A 70 5.87 -7.96 30.72
CA PRO A 70 5.23 -8.59 31.88
C PRO A 70 5.39 -10.11 31.96
N PHE A 71 5.59 -10.79 30.82
CA PHE A 71 5.68 -12.26 30.76
C PHE A 71 7.10 -12.77 30.61
N LEU A 72 7.91 -12.08 29.81
CA LEU A 72 9.23 -12.55 29.37
C LEU A 72 10.37 -11.59 29.73
N GLY A 73 10.07 -10.52 30.49
CA GLY A 73 11.03 -9.53 30.93
C GLY A 73 11.72 -8.80 29.77
N GLN A 74 12.94 -8.32 30.03
CA GLN A 74 13.75 -7.61 29.04
C GLN A 74 14.13 -8.48 27.83
N THR A 75 14.25 -9.79 28.03
CA THR A 75 14.52 -10.75 26.95
C THR A 75 13.37 -10.78 25.95
N GLY A 76 12.12 -10.88 26.43
CA GLY A 76 10.93 -10.82 25.58
C GLY A 76 10.81 -9.52 24.80
N PHE A 77 11.03 -8.39 25.48
CA PHE A 77 11.07 -7.08 24.82
C PHE A 77 12.06 -7.06 23.66
N THR A 78 13.29 -7.52 23.91
CA THR A 78 14.38 -7.47 22.92
C THR A 78 14.09 -8.39 21.73
N LEU A 79 13.55 -9.60 21.98
CA LEU A 79 13.16 -10.53 20.93
C LEU A 79 12.05 -9.97 20.05
N ILE A 80 11.00 -9.42 20.64
CA ILE A 80 9.88 -8.84 19.87
C ILE A 80 10.34 -7.61 19.11
N ALA A 81 11.17 -6.75 19.70
CA ALA A 81 11.74 -5.59 19.01
C ALA A 81 12.60 -6.01 17.81
N ALA A 82 13.49 -7.00 17.98
CA ALA A 82 14.31 -7.52 16.88
C ALA A 82 13.46 -8.17 15.78
N ALA A 83 12.46 -8.96 16.15
CA ALA A 83 11.52 -9.56 15.21
C ALA A 83 10.72 -8.50 14.44
N ALA A 84 10.28 -7.44 15.11
CA ALA A 84 9.60 -6.31 14.47
C ALA A 84 10.51 -5.63 13.44
N LEU A 85 11.78 -5.35 13.78
CA LEU A 85 12.74 -4.75 12.84
C LEU A 85 12.98 -5.62 11.60
N LEU A 86 13.19 -6.93 11.79
CA LEU A 86 13.38 -7.88 10.69
C LEU A 86 12.12 -7.98 9.82
N SER A 87 10.94 -7.99 10.43
CA SER A 87 9.66 -8.00 9.73
C SER A 87 9.46 -6.72 8.90
N THR A 88 9.74 -5.55 9.48
CA THR A 88 9.67 -4.26 8.77
C THR A 88 10.66 -4.20 7.60
N PHE A 89 11.88 -4.71 7.78
CA PHE A 89 12.86 -4.80 6.69
C PHE A 89 12.36 -5.67 5.54
N SER A 90 11.78 -6.84 5.85
CA SER A 90 11.16 -7.72 4.86
C SER A 90 10.01 -7.03 4.11
N ALA A 91 9.14 -6.32 4.84
CA ALA A 91 8.02 -5.58 4.26
C ALA A 91 8.50 -4.48 3.30
N ILE A 92 9.48 -3.66 3.72
CA ILE A 92 10.07 -2.61 2.87
C ILE A 92 10.67 -3.21 1.60
N ASN A 93 11.41 -4.32 1.72
CA ASN A 93 11.99 -5.00 0.57
C ASN A 93 10.92 -5.51 -0.41
N ALA A 94 9.83 -6.10 0.09
CA ALA A 94 8.71 -6.53 -0.73
C ALA A 94 8.04 -5.36 -1.45
N THR A 95 7.78 -4.24 -0.75
CA THR A 95 7.20 -3.02 -1.32
C THR A 95 8.08 -2.44 -2.41
N LEU A 96 9.38 -2.27 -2.17
CA LEU A 96 10.32 -1.78 -3.17
C LEU A 96 10.33 -2.65 -4.43
N TYR A 97 10.35 -3.97 -4.26
CA TYR A 97 10.28 -4.92 -5.37
C TYR A 97 8.97 -4.79 -6.16
N GLY A 98 7.83 -4.77 -5.46
CA GLY A 98 6.50 -4.63 -6.07
C GLY A 98 6.32 -3.30 -6.81
N SER A 99 6.78 -2.19 -6.22
CA SER A 99 6.72 -0.86 -6.82
C SER A 99 7.59 -0.76 -8.06
N ALA A 100 8.83 -1.30 -8.04
CA ALA A 100 9.72 -1.26 -9.19
C ALA A 100 9.13 -2.01 -10.40
N ARG A 101 8.54 -3.19 -10.17
CA ARG A 101 7.84 -3.96 -11.23
C ARG A 101 6.62 -3.24 -11.76
N LEU A 102 5.80 -2.66 -10.89
CA LEU A 102 4.63 -1.88 -11.30
C LEU A 102 5.04 -0.67 -12.15
N SER A 103 6.04 0.10 -11.71
CA SER A 103 6.57 1.24 -12.46
C SER A 103 7.12 0.82 -13.83
N TYR A 104 7.81 -0.31 -13.92
CA TYR A 104 8.29 -0.86 -15.19
C TYR A 104 7.15 -1.21 -16.15
N SER A 105 6.10 -1.89 -15.68
CA SER A 105 4.95 -2.25 -16.50
C SER A 105 4.20 -1.03 -17.03
N ILE A 106 4.00 -0.01 -16.18
CA ILE A 106 3.38 1.27 -16.57
C ILE A 106 4.28 2.02 -17.57
N ALA A 107 5.60 2.00 -17.37
CA ALA A 107 6.55 2.60 -18.31
C ALA A 107 6.52 1.92 -19.68
N LYS A 108 6.45 0.57 -19.73
CA LYS A 108 6.36 -0.21 -20.97
C LYS A 108 5.05 0.04 -21.73
N GLU A 109 3.96 0.33 -21.02
CA GLU A 109 2.70 0.79 -21.63
C GLU A 109 2.80 2.23 -22.16
N GLY A 110 3.94 2.88 -21.95
CA GLY A 110 4.18 4.25 -22.34
C GLY A 110 3.30 5.17 -21.53
N GLU A 111 3.21 5.01 -20.21
CA GLU A 111 2.53 5.97 -19.32
C GLU A 111 3.53 6.67 -18.38
N LEU A 112 4.78 6.21 -18.33
CA LEU A 112 5.87 6.81 -17.56
C LEU A 112 7.11 7.07 -18.43
N PRO A 113 8.10 7.88 -17.96
CA PRO A 113 9.29 8.17 -18.75
C PRO A 113 10.04 6.90 -19.16
N ALA A 114 10.54 6.85 -20.40
CA ALA A 114 11.26 5.71 -20.95
C ALA A 114 12.52 5.31 -20.17
N ILE A 115 13.05 6.19 -19.30
CA ILE A 115 14.15 5.84 -18.39
C ILE A 115 13.75 4.74 -17.39
N LEU A 116 12.46 4.60 -17.07
CA LEU A 116 11.92 3.56 -16.19
C LEU A 116 11.67 2.23 -16.90
N GLU A 117 11.76 2.20 -18.24
CA GLU A 117 11.75 0.94 -19.02
C GLU A 117 13.12 0.26 -19.03
N LYS A 118 14.18 0.98 -18.63
CA LYS A 118 15.52 0.41 -18.63
C LYS A 118 15.60 -0.70 -17.60
N LYS A 119 16.20 -1.80 -18.04
CA LYS A 119 16.54 -2.93 -17.18
C LYS A 119 18.04 -2.95 -17.00
N VAL A 120 18.47 -3.09 -15.75
CA VAL A 120 19.86 -3.34 -15.40
C VAL A 120 19.85 -4.73 -14.73
N TRP A 121 20.59 -5.68 -15.31
CA TRP A 121 20.55 -7.10 -14.90
C TRP A 121 19.16 -7.75 -14.98
N ASN A 122 18.39 -7.38 -16.01
CA ASN A 122 17.01 -7.85 -16.25
C ASN A 122 15.96 -7.38 -15.23
N GLU A 123 16.32 -6.48 -14.30
CA GLU A 123 15.46 -5.90 -13.28
C GLU A 123 15.31 -4.37 -13.47
N PRO A 124 14.16 -3.77 -13.09
CA PRO A 124 13.90 -2.34 -13.27
C PRO A 124 14.51 -1.49 -12.12
N ILE A 125 15.82 -1.25 -12.19
CA ILE A 125 16.58 -0.60 -11.09
C ILE A 125 16.26 0.89 -10.95
N GLU A 126 15.96 1.59 -12.03
CA GLU A 126 15.72 3.03 -12.02
C GLU A 126 14.49 3.41 -11.17
N GLY A 127 13.39 2.65 -11.31
CA GLY A 127 12.19 2.82 -10.49
C GLY A 127 12.47 2.52 -9.02
N LEU A 128 13.29 1.51 -8.73
CA LEU A 128 13.72 1.16 -7.37
C LEU A 128 14.51 2.30 -6.71
N VAL A 129 15.47 2.89 -7.41
CA VAL A 129 16.30 3.97 -6.85
C VAL A 129 15.47 5.22 -6.57
N ILE A 130 14.59 5.61 -7.51
CA ILE A 130 13.71 6.78 -7.32
C ILE A 130 12.78 6.57 -6.13
N THR A 131 12.12 5.41 -6.05
CA THR A 131 11.21 5.09 -4.94
C THR A 131 11.94 5.01 -3.61
N ALA A 132 13.14 4.41 -3.56
CA ALA A 132 13.96 4.36 -2.35
C ALA A 132 14.39 5.75 -1.87
N VAL A 133 14.85 6.63 -2.77
CA VAL A 133 15.26 8.00 -2.42
C VAL A 133 14.06 8.79 -1.88
N LEU A 134 12.91 8.72 -2.56
CA LEU A 134 11.69 9.40 -2.10
C LEU A 134 11.22 8.85 -0.75
N ALA A 135 11.27 7.53 -0.54
CA ALA A 135 10.93 6.91 0.73
C ALA A 135 11.87 7.36 1.86
N LEU A 136 13.18 7.43 1.62
CA LEU A 136 14.15 7.93 2.59
C LEU A 136 13.94 9.40 2.93
N LEU A 137 13.65 10.25 1.94
CA LEU A 137 13.34 11.66 2.17
C LEU A 137 12.07 11.82 3.01
N LEU A 138 10.99 11.12 2.65
CA LEU A 138 9.75 11.15 3.42
C LEU A 138 9.94 10.59 4.83
N ALA A 139 10.67 9.49 5.00
CA ALA A 139 10.97 8.91 6.31
C ALA A 139 11.86 9.81 7.19
N SER A 140 12.73 10.62 6.58
CA SER A 140 13.64 11.51 7.31
C SER A 140 13.00 12.86 7.68
N LEU A 141 12.06 13.34 6.85
CA LEU A 141 11.44 14.66 7.00
C LEU A 141 10.02 14.61 7.55
N GLY A 142 9.33 13.48 7.41
CA GLY A 142 7.92 13.32 7.74
C GLY A 142 7.68 12.68 9.12
N ASP A 143 6.57 13.07 9.73
CA ASP A 143 6.03 12.40 10.92
C ASP A 143 5.30 11.10 10.55
N LEU A 144 5.47 10.05 11.36
CA LEU A 144 4.87 8.73 11.12
C LEU A 144 3.34 8.79 10.98
N SER A 145 2.67 9.65 11.75
CA SER A 145 1.21 9.80 11.67
C SER A 145 0.79 10.41 10.34
N SER A 146 1.49 11.45 9.87
CA SER A 146 1.23 12.08 8.58
C SER A 146 1.52 11.13 7.41
N ILE A 147 2.65 10.42 7.44
CA ILE A 147 3.00 9.42 6.41
C ILE A 147 1.93 8.31 6.38
N SER A 148 1.53 7.81 7.54
CA SER A 148 0.52 6.74 7.62
C SER A 148 -0.86 7.18 7.11
N MET A 149 -1.22 8.43 7.37
CA MET A 149 -2.46 9.02 6.87
C MET A 149 -2.44 9.20 5.35
N MET A 150 -1.35 9.73 4.80
CA MET A 150 -1.14 9.88 3.36
C MET A 150 -1.22 8.52 2.66
N GLY A 151 -0.50 7.51 3.18
CA GLY A 151 -0.54 6.15 2.67
C GLY A 151 -1.95 5.58 2.70
N SER A 152 -2.63 5.65 3.85
CA SER A 152 -4.01 5.14 3.99
C SER A 152 -4.97 5.81 3.02
N ALA A 153 -4.93 7.13 2.90
CA ALA A 153 -5.78 7.87 1.97
C ALA A 153 -5.48 7.53 0.51
N GLY A 154 -4.19 7.44 0.14
CA GLY A 154 -3.76 7.05 -1.19
C GLY A 154 -4.28 5.67 -1.59
N PHE A 155 -4.10 4.67 -0.74
CA PHE A 155 -4.61 3.32 -0.98
C PHE A 155 -6.14 3.25 -1.01
N LEU A 156 -6.84 3.98 -0.15
CA LEU A 156 -8.31 4.07 -0.20
C LEU A 156 -8.80 4.66 -1.52
N LEU A 157 -8.13 5.68 -2.05
CA LEU A 157 -8.44 6.26 -3.36
C LEU A 157 -8.15 5.26 -4.49
N ILE A 158 -7.01 4.56 -4.44
CA ILE A 158 -6.64 3.53 -5.43
C ILE A 158 -7.65 2.38 -5.42
N PHE A 159 -7.94 1.80 -4.25
CA PHE A 159 -8.91 0.72 -4.12
C PHE A 159 -10.32 1.16 -4.49
N GLY A 160 -10.72 2.40 -4.15
CA GLY A 160 -11.97 2.99 -4.61
C GLY A 160 -12.04 3.06 -6.13
N ALA A 161 -10.97 3.54 -6.79
CA ALA A 161 -10.89 3.63 -8.24
C ALA A 161 -10.91 2.24 -8.91
N VAL A 162 -10.15 1.27 -8.39
CA VAL A 162 -10.13 -0.12 -8.89
C VAL A 162 -11.51 -0.75 -8.78
N ASN A 163 -12.19 -0.61 -7.64
CA ASN A 163 -13.55 -1.12 -7.47
C ASN A 163 -14.54 -0.40 -8.41
N ALA A 164 -14.43 0.92 -8.58
CA ALA A 164 -15.30 1.68 -9.49
C ALA A 164 -15.09 1.27 -10.97
N ALA A 165 -13.84 1.03 -11.37
CA ALA A 165 -13.52 0.47 -12.68
C ALA A 165 -14.13 -0.91 -12.85
N HIS A 166 -14.04 -1.77 -11.82
CA HIS A 166 -14.66 -3.09 -11.83
C HIS A 166 -16.19 -3.02 -11.93
N VAL A 167 -16.87 -2.06 -11.28
CA VAL A 167 -18.32 -1.87 -11.45
C VAL A 167 -18.68 -1.62 -12.91
N ARG A 168 -17.88 -0.82 -13.62
CA ARG A 168 -18.08 -0.53 -15.07
C ARG A 168 -17.74 -1.72 -15.95
N LEU A 169 -16.75 -2.52 -15.57
CA LEU A 169 -16.22 -3.65 -16.33
C LEU A 169 -16.78 -5.02 -15.89
N ALA A 170 -17.74 -5.07 -14.97
CA ALA A 170 -18.23 -6.30 -14.36
C ALA A 170 -18.71 -7.35 -15.37
N ALA A 171 -19.31 -6.89 -16.48
CA ALA A 171 -19.74 -7.77 -17.57
C ALA A 171 -18.58 -8.48 -18.30
N LYS A 172 -17.37 -7.89 -18.30
CA LYS A 172 -16.18 -8.44 -18.94
C LYS A 172 -15.32 -9.28 -17.98
N THR A 173 -15.30 -8.91 -16.69
CA THR A 173 -14.49 -9.59 -15.67
C THR A 173 -15.16 -10.85 -15.14
N GLY A 174 -16.47 -11.03 -15.36
CA GLY A 174 -17.25 -12.14 -14.80
C GLY A 174 -17.42 -12.04 -13.28
N GLY A 175 -17.05 -10.91 -12.67
CA GLY A 175 -17.11 -10.67 -11.24
C GLY A 175 -18.49 -10.15 -10.78
N GLY A 176 -18.84 -10.44 -9.52
CA GLY A 176 -20.07 -9.94 -8.92
C GLY A 176 -20.05 -8.42 -8.78
N ARG A 177 -20.82 -7.71 -9.62
CA ARG A 177 -20.92 -6.24 -9.59
C ARG A 177 -21.24 -5.67 -8.21
N TRP A 178 -22.05 -6.38 -7.42
CA TRP A 178 -22.41 -5.97 -6.07
C TRP A 178 -21.19 -5.91 -5.12
N ILE A 179 -20.22 -6.82 -5.27
CA ILE A 179 -18.98 -6.85 -4.47
C ILE A 179 -18.14 -5.60 -4.76
N ALA A 180 -18.06 -5.20 -6.03
CA ALA A 180 -17.34 -4.00 -6.42
C ALA A 180 -18.05 -2.72 -5.90
N VAL A 181 -19.39 -2.68 -5.94
CA VAL A 181 -20.15 -1.54 -5.39
C VAL A 181 -19.96 -1.41 -3.88
N THR A 182 -20.02 -2.52 -3.13
CA THR A 182 -19.76 -2.49 -1.68
C THR A 182 -18.32 -2.10 -1.39
N GLY A 183 -17.36 -2.54 -2.22
CA GLY A 183 -15.96 -2.10 -2.15
C GLY A 183 -15.79 -0.59 -2.32
N VAL A 184 -16.43 0.02 -3.32
CA VAL A 184 -16.42 1.49 -3.50
C VAL A 184 -17.02 2.17 -2.27
N ALA A 185 -18.20 1.73 -1.82
CA ALA A 185 -18.87 2.33 -0.67
C ALA A 185 -18.02 2.24 0.61
N ALA A 186 -17.38 1.09 0.85
CA ALA A 186 -16.48 0.89 1.98
C ALA A 186 -15.24 1.80 1.91
N CYS A 187 -14.62 1.94 0.74
CA CYS A 187 -13.47 2.83 0.55
C CYS A 187 -13.85 4.30 0.80
N VAL A 188 -15.00 4.74 0.27
CA VAL A 188 -15.52 6.10 0.49
C VAL A 188 -15.84 6.33 1.96
N ALA A 189 -16.53 5.39 2.61
CA ALA A 189 -16.87 5.51 4.03
C ALA A 189 -15.61 5.56 4.92
N ALA A 190 -14.62 4.70 4.65
CA ALA A 190 -13.35 4.70 5.37
C ALA A 190 -12.55 5.98 5.13
N LEU A 191 -12.56 6.53 3.91
CA LEU A 191 -11.90 7.80 3.60
C LEU A 191 -12.57 8.98 4.31
N VAL A 192 -13.91 9.03 4.33
CA VAL A 192 -14.67 10.04 5.06
C VAL A 192 -14.40 9.93 6.56
N ALA A 193 -14.37 8.72 7.12
CA ALA A 193 -14.05 8.50 8.53
C ALA A 193 -12.61 8.93 8.86
N LEU A 194 -11.63 8.62 7.99
CA LEU A 194 -10.24 9.06 8.13
C LEU A 194 -10.13 10.59 8.15
N ILE A 195 -10.79 11.27 7.20
CA ILE A 195 -10.79 12.73 7.10
C ILE A 195 -11.49 13.35 8.31
N GLY A 196 -12.65 12.83 8.72
CA GLY A 196 -13.40 13.29 9.88
C GLY A 196 -12.60 13.18 11.17
N GLN A 197 -12.03 12.00 11.44
CA GLN A 197 -11.17 11.79 12.61
C GLN A 197 -9.94 12.71 12.59
N THR A 198 -9.33 12.92 11.42
CA THR A 198 -8.19 13.82 11.28
C THR A 198 -8.56 15.26 11.57
N PHE A 199 -9.72 15.71 11.07
CA PHE A 199 -10.20 17.07 11.28
C PHE A 199 -10.47 17.35 12.75
N GLU A 200 -11.07 16.40 13.48
CA GLU A 200 -11.34 16.53 14.91
C GLU A 200 -10.06 16.52 15.76
N SER A 201 -9.11 15.65 15.44
CA SER A 201 -7.92 15.47 16.28
C SER A 201 -6.78 16.43 15.95
N HIS A 202 -6.50 16.69 14.66
CA HIS A 202 -5.41 17.55 14.20
C HIS A 202 -5.77 18.22 12.85
N PRO A 203 -6.56 19.31 12.84
CA PRO A 203 -7.09 19.90 11.59
C PRO A 203 -6.00 20.31 10.60
N GLY A 204 -4.82 20.72 11.09
CA GLY A 204 -3.67 21.05 10.24
C GLY A 204 -3.17 19.88 9.39
N ARG A 205 -3.42 18.63 9.77
CA ARG A 205 -3.01 17.45 8.99
C ARG A 205 -3.89 17.20 7.76
N VAL A 206 -5.10 17.75 7.72
CA VAL A 206 -5.95 17.67 6.52
C VAL A 206 -5.28 18.40 5.33
N LEU A 207 -4.53 19.46 5.60
CA LEU A 207 -3.75 20.17 4.59
C LEU A 207 -2.67 19.27 3.96
N VAL A 208 -2.13 18.31 4.71
CA VAL A 208 -1.15 17.34 4.18
C VAL A 208 -1.81 16.43 3.16
N LEU A 209 -3.04 15.97 3.42
CA LEU A 209 -3.82 15.15 2.49
C LEU A 209 -4.20 15.93 1.23
N LEU A 210 -4.65 17.18 1.38
CA LEU A 210 -4.91 18.07 0.24
C LEU A 210 -3.64 18.35 -0.56
N GLY A 211 -2.53 18.60 0.12
CA GLY A 211 -1.21 18.81 -0.47
C GLY A 211 -0.73 17.59 -1.26
N MET A 212 -0.93 16.38 -0.73
CA MET A 212 -0.64 15.12 -1.44
C MET A 212 -1.45 15.01 -2.73
N ILE A 213 -2.77 15.22 -2.66
CA ILE A 213 -3.65 15.14 -3.84
C ILE A 213 -3.24 16.21 -4.87
N ALA A 214 -3.07 17.45 -4.43
CA ALA A 214 -2.65 18.56 -5.30
C ALA A 214 -1.30 18.27 -5.97
N THR A 215 -0.32 17.78 -5.21
CA THR A 215 1.00 17.42 -5.75
C THR A 215 0.88 16.32 -6.80
N SER A 216 0.06 15.29 -6.56
CA SER A 216 -0.19 14.22 -7.54
C SER A 216 -0.76 14.76 -8.85
N PHE A 217 -1.78 15.62 -8.79
CA PHE A 217 -2.34 16.27 -9.98
C PHE A 217 -1.35 17.21 -10.67
N ILE A 218 -0.55 17.96 -9.91
CA ILE A 218 0.48 18.84 -10.48
C ILE A 218 1.53 18.02 -11.23
N VAL A 219 2.03 16.94 -10.62
CA VAL A 219 3.00 16.04 -11.26
C VAL A 219 2.42 15.47 -12.55
N GLU A 220 1.17 15.00 -12.54
CA GLU A 220 0.48 14.50 -13.73
C GLU A 220 0.33 15.57 -14.82
N LEU A 221 -0.08 16.79 -14.45
CA LEU A 221 -0.26 17.89 -15.41
C LEU A 221 1.06 18.33 -16.05
N VAL A 222 2.10 18.51 -15.22
CA VAL A 222 3.45 18.87 -15.69
C VAL A 222 4.00 17.78 -16.60
N TYR A 223 3.79 16.50 -16.22
CA TYR A 223 4.23 15.38 -17.02
C TYR A 223 3.50 15.31 -18.38
N ARG A 224 2.18 15.54 -18.40
CA ARG A 224 1.40 15.61 -19.64
C ARG A 224 1.86 16.73 -20.58
N GLU A 225 2.12 17.91 -20.03
CA GLU A 225 2.60 19.05 -20.81
C GLU A 225 3.96 18.76 -21.44
N TYR A 226 4.87 18.12 -20.69
CA TYR A 226 6.21 17.77 -21.17
C TYR A 226 6.18 16.70 -22.27
N ARG A 227 5.15 15.84 -22.28
CA ARG A 227 5.04 14.71 -23.21
C ARG A 227 4.34 15.06 -24.53
N GLY A 228 3.60 16.16 -24.57
CA GLY A 228 2.66 16.43 -25.65
C GLY A 228 1.50 15.43 -25.66
N HIS A 229 0.37 15.80 -26.24
CA HIS A 229 -0.90 15.06 -26.25
C HIS A 229 -0.88 13.70 -27.02
N GLU A 230 0.17 12.89 -26.98
CA GLU A 230 0.13 11.53 -27.51
C GLU A 230 -0.42 10.54 -26.46
N PHE A 231 -1.74 10.55 -26.30
CA PHE A 231 -2.47 9.47 -25.61
C PHE A 231 -2.47 8.24 -26.52
N ARG A 232 -1.41 7.42 -26.48
CA ARG A 232 -1.29 6.17 -27.25
C ARG A 232 -2.11 5.04 -26.60
N LEU A 233 -3.44 5.13 -26.69
CA LEU A 233 -4.31 3.99 -26.47
C LEU A 233 -4.15 3.00 -27.63
N GLY A 234 -3.48 1.87 -27.38
CA GLY A 234 -3.56 0.69 -28.25
C GLY A 234 -2.24 0.31 -28.93
N ARG A 235 -1.45 -0.53 -28.25
CA ARG A 235 -0.43 -1.37 -28.91
C ARG A 235 -0.47 -2.80 -28.35
N ARG A 236 -1.67 -3.40 -28.34
CA ARG A 236 -1.87 -4.82 -27.93
C ARG A 236 -2.40 -5.74 -29.04
N GLU A 237 -2.52 -5.29 -30.28
CA GLU A 237 -3.03 -6.15 -31.38
C GLU A 237 -1.97 -6.63 -32.38
N ALA A 238 -0.67 -6.41 -32.18
CA ALA A 238 0.35 -6.71 -33.20
C ALA A 238 1.47 -7.69 -32.81
N GLU A 239 1.49 -8.28 -31.62
CA GLU A 239 2.58 -9.16 -31.17
C GLU A 239 2.10 -10.56 -30.72
N HIS A 240 0.93 -11.01 -31.19
CA HIS A 240 0.45 -12.39 -30.96
C HIS A 240 0.20 -13.21 -32.22
N ASP A 241 0.62 -12.69 -33.38
CA ASP A 241 0.82 -13.45 -34.61
C ASP A 241 2.32 -13.38 -34.93
N ASP A 242 3.12 -14.26 -34.33
CA ASP A 242 4.37 -14.82 -34.87
C ASP A 242 4.92 -15.92 -33.93
#